data_AF-A0A5K7X818-F1
#
_entry.id   AF-A0A5K7X818-F1
#
_cell.length_a   1.000
_cell.length_b   1.000
_cell.length_c   1.000
_cell.angle_alpha   90.00
_cell.angle_beta   90.00
_cell.angle_gamma   90.00
#
_symmetry.space_group_name_H-M   'P 1'
#
loop_
_entity.id
_entity.type
_entity.pdbx_description
1 polymer ?
#
loop_
_entity_poly.entity_id
_entity_poly.type
_entity_poly.pdbx_seq_one_letter_code
_entity_poly.pdbx_strand_id
1 'polypeptide(L)'
;MPPSPPSLVAVGPWDRGEFASLQAELDPMREWPTAATLSALLKQLSANDAVALAAEVILLAQPTPGDNHQPAIETLRILAPLTRIICIAGSWCEGELRTGRPPDGVIRLYWYEFAPWWRATIETADAGRTPAWSEPLDDPRSGQQTPLNVMATARSHARGDASRSLAVDAPDFAVFETLATILAPFGWQCEWRPRGRQLEHAPAVTFDAAIWDGGQLADSELASLRAFADSIHTANAAAPVIALLDFPRVEYLAAVQNAGGAALLAKPYQLTQLVNELERLAAADWPAHH
;
A
#
# COMPACT_ATOMS: atom_id res chain seq x y z
N MET A 1 1.50 -27.85 6.06
CA MET A 1 0.21 -27.17 6.25
C MET A 1 0.36 -25.79 5.67
N PRO A 2 -0.62 -25.26 4.90
CA PRO A 2 -0.58 -23.87 4.51
C PRO A 2 -0.55 -23.00 5.79
N PRO A 3 0.22 -21.92 5.80
CA PRO A 3 0.22 -20.98 6.92
C PRO A 3 -1.20 -20.46 7.13
N SER A 4 -1.59 -20.34 8.39
CA SER A 4 -2.88 -19.71 8.74
C SER A 4 -2.69 -18.20 8.72
N PRO A 5 -3.67 -17.43 8.22
CA PRO A 5 -3.59 -15.98 8.29
C PRO A 5 -3.46 -15.52 9.75
N PRO A 6 -2.71 -14.45 10.04
CA PRO A 6 -2.46 -14.00 11.40
C PRO A 6 -3.78 -13.74 12.12
N SER A 7 -3.87 -14.07 13.41
CA SER A 7 -4.99 -13.60 14.23
C SER A 7 -4.87 -12.09 14.44
N LEU A 8 -5.96 -11.34 14.21
CA LEU A 8 -5.97 -9.89 14.43
C LEU A 8 -7.21 -9.41 15.18
N VAL A 9 -7.09 -8.24 15.81
CA VAL A 9 -8.19 -7.46 16.38
C VAL A 9 -8.14 -6.04 15.80
N ALA A 10 -9.27 -5.55 15.30
CA ALA A 10 -9.39 -4.19 14.77
C ALA A 10 -9.98 -3.25 15.84
N VAL A 11 -9.36 -2.10 16.05
CA VAL A 11 -9.75 -1.12 17.07
C VAL A 11 -9.98 0.24 16.45
N GLY A 12 -11.09 0.90 16.80
CA GLY A 12 -11.46 2.21 16.29
C GLY A 12 -12.53 2.16 15.19
N PRO A 13 -12.76 3.27 14.46
CA PRO A 13 -13.89 3.42 13.54
C PRO A 13 -13.59 2.82 12.15
N TRP A 14 -13.43 1.51 12.09
CA TRP A 14 -13.13 0.78 10.85
C TRP A 14 -14.24 0.83 9.80
N ASP A 15 -15.45 1.24 10.18
CA ASP A 15 -16.64 1.36 9.33
C ASP A 15 -16.75 2.73 8.63
N ARG A 16 -15.77 3.62 8.78
CA ARG A 16 -15.85 5.02 8.32
C ARG A 16 -14.63 5.47 7.52
N GLY A 17 -14.87 6.41 6.60
CA GLY A 17 -13.84 7.17 5.90
C GLY A 17 -12.81 6.28 5.20
N GLU A 18 -11.54 6.66 5.34
CA GLU A 18 -10.40 5.90 4.82
C GLU A 18 -10.29 4.48 5.40
N PHE A 19 -10.68 4.24 6.66
CA PHE A 19 -10.54 2.92 7.28
C PHE A 19 -11.52 1.91 6.69
N ALA A 20 -12.70 2.35 6.26
CA ALA A 20 -13.66 1.50 5.56
C ALA A 20 -13.07 0.94 4.26
N SER A 21 -12.29 1.74 3.52
CA SER A 21 -11.64 1.27 2.29
C SER A 21 -10.59 0.18 2.53
N LEU A 22 -10.01 0.12 3.74
CA LEU A 22 -8.99 -0.89 4.08
C LEU A 22 -9.60 -2.23 4.48
N GLN A 23 -10.90 -2.30 4.79
CA GLN A 23 -11.53 -3.57 5.15
C GLN A 23 -11.46 -4.61 4.02
N ALA A 24 -11.48 -4.16 2.76
CA ALA A 24 -11.36 -5.04 1.60
C ALA A 24 -9.97 -5.66 1.43
N GLU A 25 -8.94 -5.06 2.05
CA GLU A 25 -7.56 -5.56 2.06
C GLU A 25 -7.33 -6.57 3.18
N LEU A 26 -8.16 -6.54 4.21
CA LEU A 26 -8.25 -7.60 5.20
C LEU A 26 -9.00 -8.78 4.58
N ASP A 27 -8.74 -10.02 5.02
CA ASP A 27 -9.45 -11.20 4.51
C ASP A 27 -10.97 -10.98 4.62
N PRO A 28 -11.68 -10.79 3.49
CA PRO A 28 -13.10 -10.40 3.51
C PRO A 28 -13.99 -11.56 3.95
N MET A 29 -13.48 -12.79 3.92
CA MET A 29 -14.20 -13.98 4.36
C MET A 29 -14.05 -14.21 5.87
N ARG A 30 -13.17 -13.46 6.54
CA ARG A 30 -12.88 -13.65 7.96
C ARG A 30 -13.55 -12.57 8.80
N GLU A 31 -14.36 -13.01 9.75
CA GLU A 31 -14.85 -12.12 10.80
C GLU A 31 -13.73 -11.85 11.81
N TRP A 32 -13.36 -10.58 11.94
CA TRP A 32 -12.33 -10.14 12.86
C TRP A 32 -12.98 -9.56 14.12
N PRO A 33 -12.51 -9.91 15.33
CA PRO A 33 -12.94 -9.23 16.53
C PRO A 33 -12.67 -7.72 16.41
N THR A 34 -13.67 -6.91 16.77
CA THR A 34 -13.58 -5.45 16.72
C THR A 34 -13.83 -4.84 18.10
N ALA A 35 -13.08 -3.79 18.43
CA ALA A 35 -13.35 -2.92 19.58
C ALA A 35 -13.54 -1.47 19.13
N ALA A 36 -14.62 -0.82 19.56
CA ALA A 36 -14.91 0.55 19.13
C ALA A 36 -13.83 1.57 19.58
N THR A 37 -13.15 1.30 20.69
CA THR A 37 -12.10 2.16 21.25
C THR A 37 -10.99 1.34 21.90
N LEU A 38 -9.80 1.93 22.05
CA LEU A 38 -8.69 1.31 22.77
C LEU A 38 -9.05 1.00 24.23
N SER A 39 -9.81 1.87 24.90
CA SER A 39 -10.29 1.61 26.26
C SER A 39 -11.23 0.41 26.34
N ALA A 40 -12.07 0.19 25.33
CA ALA A 40 -12.94 -0.98 25.26
C ALA A 40 -12.12 -2.28 25.12
N LEU A 41 -11.10 -2.28 24.27
CA LEU A 41 -10.19 -3.41 24.13
C LEU A 41 -9.44 -3.71 25.44
N LEU A 42 -8.89 -2.68 26.10
CA LEU A 42 -8.18 -2.85 27.38
C LEU A 42 -9.09 -3.48 28.46
N LYS A 43 -10.38 -3.13 28.48
CA LYS A 43 -11.36 -3.75 29.37
C LYS A 43 -11.59 -5.23 29.04
N GLN A 44 -11.66 -5.60 27.75
CA GLN A 44 -11.79 -6.99 27.31
C GLN A 44 -10.56 -7.82 27.70
N LEU A 45 -9.35 -7.30 27.46
CA LEU A 45 -8.09 -7.95 27.84
C LEU A 45 -7.97 -8.14 29.35
N SER A 46 -8.34 -7.12 30.14
CA SER A 46 -8.32 -7.19 31.61
C SER A 46 -9.33 -8.22 32.17
N ALA A 47 -10.39 -8.52 31.41
CA ALA A 47 -11.37 -9.55 31.75
C ALA A 47 -10.91 -10.96 31.34
N ASN A 48 -9.67 -11.12 30.85
CA ASN A 48 -9.11 -12.36 30.30
C ASN A 48 -9.90 -12.93 29.12
N ASP A 49 -10.37 -12.06 28.22
CA ASP A 49 -10.93 -12.51 26.95
C ASP A 49 -9.84 -13.22 26.11
N ALA A 50 -10.00 -14.54 25.96
CA ALA A 50 -9.01 -15.41 25.32
C ALA A 50 -8.78 -15.07 23.84
N VAL A 51 -9.78 -14.50 23.14
CA VAL A 51 -9.65 -14.16 21.72
C VAL A 51 -8.73 -12.94 21.56
N ALA A 52 -8.95 -11.91 22.37
CA ALA A 52 -8.11 -10.71 22.35
C ALA A 52 -6.67 -11.00 22.81
N LEU A 53 -6.49 -11.92 23.77
CA LEU A 53 -5.18 -12.34 24.26
C LEU A 53 -4.38 -13.19 23.26
N ALA A 54 -5.06 -13.85 22.30
CA ALA A 54 -4.43 -14.72 21.31
C ALA A 54 -4.15 -14.01 19.96
N ALA A 55 -4.40 -12.70 19.87
CA ALA A 55 -4.17 -11.94 18.66
C ALA A 55 -2.67 -11.73 18.42
N GLU A 56 -2.20 -12.04 17.20
CA GLU A 56 -0.84 -11.72 16.77
C GLU A 56 -0.71 -10.22 16.45
N VAL A 57 -1.78 -9.61 15.95
CA VAL A 57 -1.81 -8.22 15.49
C VAL A 57 -3.02 -7.46 16.05
N ILE A 58 -2.79 -6.23 16.51
CA ILE A 58 -3.85 -5.25 16.80
C ILE A 58 -3.71 -4.12 15.79
N LEU A 59 -4.78 -3.86 15.03
CA LEU A 59 -4.86 -2.75 14.09
C LEU A 59 -5.62 -1.59 14.75
N LEU A 60 -4.90 -0.52 15.12
CA LEU A 60 -5.46 0.69 15.70
C LEU A 60 -5.74 1.72 14.61
N ALA A 61 -7.01 2.00 14.31
CA ALA A 61 -7.37 3.15 13.49
C ALA A 61 -7.17 4.45 14.29
N GLN A 62 -6.51 5.44 13.68
CA GLN A 62 -6.28 6.77 14.25
C GLN A 62 -6.82 7.84 13.29
N PRO A 63 -8.11 8.21 13.38
CA PRO A 63 -8.70 9.22 12.51
C PRO A 63 -8.06 10.61 12.67
N THR A 64 -7.70 10.99 13.91
CA THR A 64 -7.12 12.30 14.22
C THR A 64 -5.92 12.21 15.17
N PRO A 65 -5.03 13.22 15.17
CA PRO A 65 -3.89 13.26 16.10
C PRO A 65 -4.34 13.14 17.56
N GLY A 66 -3.67 12.26 18.31
CA GLY A 66 -3.94 12.07 19.75
C GLY A 66 -5.10 11.14 20.12
N ASP A 67 -5.88 10.60 19.18
CA ASP A 67 -6.96 9.63 19.49
C ASP A 67 -6.45 8.39 20.26
N ASN A 68 -5.24 7.94 19.93
CA ASN A 68 -4.58 6.81 20.58
C ASN A 68 -3.52 7.32 21.57
N HIS A 69 -3.92 7.52 22.83
CA HIS A 69 -3.02 8.04 23.87
C HIS A 69 -1.91 7.05 24.26
N GLN A 70 -0.68 7.55 24.40
CA GLN A 70 0.50 6.75 24.74
C GLN A 70 0.35 5.86 26.00
N PRO A 71 -0.22 6.33 27.14
CA PRO A 71 -0.37 5.47 28.32
C PRO A 71 -1.28 4.26 28.09
N ALA A 72 -2.28 4.38 27.21
CA ALA A 72 -3.17 3.27 26.88
C ALA A 72 -2.45 2.23 26.00
N ILE A 73 -1.58 2.68 25.09
CA ILE A 73 -0.72 1.80 24.28
C ILE A 73 0.30 1.08 25.16
N GLU A 74 0.91 1.76 26.12
CA GLU A 74 1.82 1.14 27.10
C GLU A 74 1.11 0.07 27.92
N THR A 75 -0.11 0.37 28.39
CA THR A 75 -0.95 -0.62 29.09
C THR A 75 -1.26 -1.82 28.19
N LEU A 76 -1.59 -1.59 26.93
CA LEU A 76 -1.84 -2.66 25.96
C LEU A 76 -0.62 -3.55 25.77
N ARG A 77 0.57 -2.98 25.66
CA ARG A 77 1.84 -3.73 25.55
C ARG A 77 2.17 -4.55 26.79
N ILE A 78 1.75 -4.12 27.98
CA ILE A 78 1.92 -4.88 29.22
C ILE A 78 0.96 -6.08 29.24
N LEU A 79 -0.30 -5.87 28.82
CA LEU A 79 -1.33 -6.92 28.84
C LEU A 79 -1.15 -7.95 27.71
N ALA A 80 -0.61 -7.52 26.57
CA ALA A 80 -0.43 -8.36 25.37
C ALA A 80 0.99 -8.19 24.78
N PRO A 81 2.05 -8.61 25.50
CA PRO A 81 3.44 -8.30 25.14
C PRO A 81 3.93 -8.97 23.84
N LEU A 82 3.26 -10.05 23.39
CA LEU A 82 3.57 -10.73 22.14
C LEU A 82 2.74 -10.23 20.95
N THR A 83 1.72 -9.42 21.21
CA THR A 83 0.85 -8.89 20.16
C THR A 83 1.47 -7.64 19.57
N ARG A 84 1.61 -7.61 18.24
CA ARG A 84 2.09 -6.40 17.57
C ARG A 84 0.97 -5.38 17.45
N ILE A 85 1.28 -4.13 17.76
CA ILE A 85 0.38 -3.01 17.56
C ILE A 85 0.76 -2.27 16.27
N ILE A 86 -0.19 -2.13 15.36
CA ILE A 86 -0.06 -1.37 14.12
C ILE A 86 -1.05 -0.22 14.17
N CYS A 87 -0.57 1.01 14.21
CA CYS A 87 -1.36 2.23 14.17
C CYS A 87 -1.49 2.71 12.73
N ILE A 88 -2.74 2.77 12.25
CA ILE A 88 -3.09 3.25 10.91
C ILE A 88 -3.61 4.67 11.05
N ALA A 89 -2.80 5.61 10.59
CA ALA A 89 -3.03 7.04 10.68
C ALA A 89 -3.90 7.53 9.51
N GLY A 90 -4.98 8.24 9.84
CA GLY A 90 -5.85 8.89 8.88
C GLY A 90 -5.21 10.13 8.25
N SER A 91 -5.90 10.74 7.28
CA SER A 91 -5.37 11.90 6.55
C SER A 91 -5.12 13.13 7.44
N TRP A 92 -5.82 13.27 8.57
CA TRP A 92 -5.60 14.36 9.53
C TRP A 92 -4.32 14.18 10.36
N CYS A 93 -3.67 13.02 10.27
CA CYS A 93 -2.47 12.71 11.02
C CYS A 93 -1.15 12.97 10.26
N GLU A 94 -1.20 13.41 9.00
CA GLU A 94 -0.02 13.66 8.15
C GLU A 94 0.97 14.68 8.74
N GLY A 95 0.45 15.68 9.46
CA GLY A 95 1.26 16.70 10.14
C GLY A 95 1.86 16.25 11.48
N GLU A 96 1.43 15.10 12.03
CA GLU A 96 1.77 14.70 13.40
C GLU A 96 3.26 14.43 13.59
N LEU A 97 3.97 13.96 12.55
CA LEU A 97 5.43 13.77 12.60
C LEU A 97 6.22 15.08 12.71
N ARG A 98 5.63 16.22 12.31
CA ARG A 98 6.31 17.53 12.32
C ARG A 98 6.08 18.29 13.61
N THR A 99 4.86 18.25 14.13
CA THR A 99 4.43 19.13 15.24
C THR A 99 3.75 18.39 16.39
N GLY A 100 3.48 17.10 16.21
CA GLY A 100 2.79 16.27 17.18
C GLY A 100 3.71 15.35 17.97
N ARG A 101 3.10 14.36 18.60
CA ARG A 101 3.77 13.28 19.33
C ARG A 101 3.10 11.97 18.91
N PRO A 102 3.51 11.41 17.76
CA PRO A 102 2.95 10.13 17.33
C PRO A 102 3.20 9.07 18.41
N PRO A 103 2.34 8.06 18.53
CA PRO A 103 2.56 7.01 19.51
C PRO A 103 3.85 6.21 19.26
N ASP A 104 4.54 5.88 20.34
CA ASP A 104 5.77 5.08 20.34
C ASP A 104 5.47 3.59 20.63
N GLY A 105 6.38 2.71 20.18
CA GLY A 105 6.26 1.27 20.41
C GLY A 105 5.14 0.61 19.60
N VAL A 106 4.77 1.22 18.47
CA VAL A 106 3.83 0.70 17.47
C VAL A 106 4.47 0.79 16.08
N ILE A 107 4.01 -0.03 15.14
CA ILE A 107 4.26 0.22 13.72
C ILE A 107 3.27 1.27 13.28
N ARG A 108 3.74 2.38 12.70
CA ARG A 108 2.86 3.44 12.22
C ARG A 108 2.81 3.43 10.71
N LEU A 109 1.63 3.44 10.12
CA LEU A 109 1.43 3.56 8.67
C LEU A 109 0.35 4.60 8.42
N TYR A 110 0.46 5.39 7.36
CA TYR A 110 -0.72 6.10 6.86
C TYR A 110 -1.68 5.10 6.21
N TRP A 111 -2.97 5.43 6.19
CA TRP A 111 -4.00 4.55 5.64
C TRP A 111 -3.67 4.09 4.21
N TYR A 112 -3.13 4.99 3.37
CA TYR A 112 -2.76 4.70 1.99
C TYR A 112 -1.47 3.87 1.85
N GLU A 113 -0.65 3.76 2.90
CA GLU A 113 0.53 2.89 2.93
C GLU A 113 0.17 1.46 3.37
N PHE A 114 -0.94 1.31 4.11
CA PHE A 114 -1.31 0.05 4.75
C PHE A 114 -1.55 -1.07 3.75
N ALA A 115 -2.36 -0.85 2.70
CA ALA A 115 -2.74 -1.88 1.74
C ALA A 115 -1.54 -2.58 1.05
N PRO A 116 -0.61 -1.85 0.37
CA PRO A 116 0.56 -2.49 -0.23
C PRO A 116 1.49 -3.12 0.81
N TRP A 117 1.64 -2.49 1.98
CA TRP A 117 2.44 -3.03 3.08
C TRP A 117 1.87 -4.35 3.63
N TRP A 118 0.56 -4.41 3.86
CA TRP A 118 -0.14 -5.57 4.42
C TRP A 118 -0.04 -6.77 3.48
N ARG A 119 -0.34 -6.59 2.19
CA ARG A 119 -0.25 -7.66 1.19
C ARG A 119 1.13 -8.28 1.12
N ALA A 120 2.17 -7.45 1.04
CA ALA A 120 3.55 -7.94 0.99
C ALA A 120 3.99 -8.60 2.31
N THR A 121 3.45 -8.13 3.44
CA THR A 121 3.71 -8.72 4.75
C THR A 121 3.05 -10.09 4.90
N ILE A 122 1.79 -10.23 4.47
CA ILE A 122 1.07 -11.51 4.45
C ILE A 122 1.75 -12.49 3.51
N GLU A 123 2.13 -12.07 2.30
CA GLU A 123 2.86 -12.95 1.38
C GLU A 123 4.21 -13.42 1.95
N THR A 124 4.88 -12.55 2.73
CA THR A 124 6.11 -12.91 3.43
C THR A 124 5.86 -13.96 4.51
N ALA A 125 4.81 -13.79 5.33
CA ALA A 125 4.38 -14.77 6.31
C ALA A 125 3.99 -16.10 5.64
N ASP A 126 3.28 -16.03 4.51
CA ASP A 126 2.82 -17.20 3.75
C ASP A 126 3.98 -18.00 3.16
N ALA A 127 5.08 -17.31 2.83
CA ALA A 127 6.33 -17.93 2.42
C ALA A 127 7.14 -18.53 3.59
N GLY A 128 6.61 -18.52 4.82
CA GLY A 128 7.30 -18.98 6.03
C GLY A 128 8.49 -18.10 6.44
N ARG A 129 8.52 -16.84 5.97
CA ARG A 129 9.53 -15.85 6.34
C ARG A 129 9.01 -14.95 7.44
N THR A 130 9.93 -14.23 8.09
CA THR A 130 9.59 -13.26 9.13
C THR A 130 8.82 -12.08 8.52
N PRO A 131 7.55 -11.84 8.92
CA PRO A 131 6.78 -10.70 8.42
C PRO A 131 7.35 -9.38 8.94
N ALA A 132 7.10 -8.28 8.20
CA ALA A 132 7.52 -6.93 8.59
C ALA A 132 7.02 -6.53 9.99
N TRP A 133 5.87 -7.06 10.43
CA TRP A 133 5.39 -6.81 11.79
C TRP A 133 6.20 -7.52 12.87
N SER A 134 7.19 -8.35 12.57
CA SER A 134 8.06 -8.98 13.56
C SER A 134 9.36 -8.19 13.79
N GLU A 135 9.60 -7.11 13.05
CA GLU A 135 10.81 -6.28 13.18
C GLU A 135 10.91 -5.53 14.52
N PRO A 136 12.13 -5.29 15.06
CA PRO A 136 12.32 -4.45 16.24
C PRO A 136 11.77 -3.02 16.07
N LEU A 137 11.18 -2.44 17.13
CA LEU A 137 10.53 -1.10 17.13
C LEU A 137 11.42 -0.01 17.72
N ASP A 138 12.63 0.08 17.21
CA ASP A 138 13.69 0.93 17.72
C ASP A 138 13.58 2.38 17.20
N ASP A 139 12.83 2.56 16.10
CA ASP A 139 12.66 3.82 15.37
C ASP A 139 11.17 4.06 15.03
N PRO A 140 10.68 5.31 14.92
CA PRO A 140 9.29 5.60 14.52
C PRO A 140 8.88 5.07 13.15
N ARG A 141 9.85 4.74 12.28
CA ARG A 141 9.65 4.11 10.97
C ARG A 141 9.93 2.60 10.98
N SER A 142 10.29 2.03 12.13
CA SER A 142 10.47 0.59 12.27
C SER A 142 9.21 -0.17 11.85
N GLY A 143 9.41 -1.29 11.16
CA GLY A 143 8.32 -2.12 10.66
C GLY A 143 7.54 -1.52 9.48
N GLN A 144 7.81 -0.27 9.05
CA GLN A 144 7.24 0.27 7.82
C GLN A 144 7.89 -0.32 6.57
N GLN A 145 9.12 -0.81 6.68
CA GLN A 145 9.85 -1.34 5.53
C GLN A 145 9.20 -2.62 5.02
N THR A 146 8.93 -2.61 3.73
CA THR A 146 8.32 -3.76 3.06
C THR A 146 9.44 -4.59 2.44
N PRO A 147 9.57 -5.90 2.76
CA PRO A 147 10.57 -6.73 2.10
C PRO A 147 10.27 -6.80 0.60
N LEU A 148 11.33 -6.80 -0.21
CA LEU A 148 11.20 -7.10 -1.63
C LEU A 148 10.76 -8.56 -1.78
N ASN A 149 9.67 -8.80 -2.51
CA ASN A 149 9.26 -10.16 -2.78
C ASN A 149 10.13 -10.80 -3.87
N VAL A 150 11.20 -11.46 -3.45
CA VAL A 150 12.16 -12.12 -4.34
C VAL A 150 11.54 -13.27 -5.15
N MET A 151 10.39 -13.82 -4.75
CA MET A 151 9.77 -14.92 -5.51
C MET A 151 9.11 -14.45 -6.81
N ALA A 152 8.59 -13.21 -6.86
CA ALA A 152 8.13 -12.60 -8.10
C ALA A 152 9.30 -12.32 -9.06
N THR A 153 10.43 -11.84 -8.53
CA THR A 153 11.64 -11.57 -9.32
C THR A 153 12.40 -12.83 -9.73
N ALA A 154 12.33 -13.92 -8.98
CA ALA A 154 12.93 -15.21 -9.40
C ALA A 154 12.15 -15.85 -10.56
N ARG A 155 10.83 -15.68 -10.60
CA ARG A 155 9.98 -16.14 -11.73
C ARG A 155 10.24 -15.34 -13.01
N SER A 156 10.61 -14.05 -12.91
CA SER A 156 11.00 -13.25 -14.09
C SER A 156 12.32 -13.73 -14.70
N HIS A 157 13.30 -14.10 -13.87
CA HIS A 157 14.58 -14.64 -14.34
C HIS A 157 14.44 -16.06 -14.95
N ALA A 158 13.54 -16.89 -14.42
CA ALA A 158 13.27 -18.23 -14.94
C ALA A 158 12.52 -18.25 -16.29
N ARG A 159 11.85 -17.15 -16.68
CA ARG A 159 11.12 -17.02 -17.96
C ARG A 159 12.03 -16.74 -19.17
N GLY A 160 13.33 -16.60 -18.98
CA GLY A 160 14.27 -16.33 -20.07
C GLY A 160 14.12 -14.91 -20.60
N ASP A 161 14.92 -13.99 -20.06
CA ASP A 161 15.45 -12.77 -20.72
C ASP A 161 14.48 -11.74 -21.35
N ALA A 162 13.16 -11.94 -21.28
CA ALA A 162 12.20 -10.93 -21.71
C ALA A 162 12.07 -9.87 -20.60
N SER A 163 12.84 -8.80 -20.73
CA SER A 163 12.63 -7.59 -19.93
C SER A 163 11.18 -7.12 -20.05
N ARG A 164 10.59 -6.72 -18.94
CA ARG A 164 9.21 -6.21 -18.90
C ARG A 164 9.20 -4.75 -19.25
N SER A 165 8.25 -4.36 -20.08
CA SER A 165 8.06 -3.03 -20.59
C SER A 165 7.17 -2.20 -19.65
N LEU A 166 7.60 -0.98 -19.33
CA LEU A 166 6.88 -0.06 -18.43
C LEU A 166 6.71 1.30 -19.10
N ALA A 167 5.48 1.76 -19.28
CA ALA A 167 5.24 3.14 -19.68
C ALA A 167 5.30 4.05 -18.46
N VAL A 168 5.95 5.21 -18.57
CA VAL A 168 6.05 6.16 -17.46
C VAL A 168 5.66 7.56 -17.95
N ASP A 169 4.55 8.09 -17.43
CA ASP A 169 4.23 9.50 -17.48
C ASP A 169 4.79 10.16 -16.22
N ALA A 170 5.84 10.96 -16.40
CA ALA A 170 6.48 11.75 -15.35
C ALA A 170 6.46 13.23 -15.73
N PRO A 171 6.39 14.15 -14.75
CA PRO A 171 6.30 15.60 -15.00
C PRO A 171 7.50 16.16 -15.76
N ASP A 172 8.67 15.56 -15.61
CA ASP A 172 9.88 15.89 -16.34
C ASP A 172 10.77 14.66 -16.58
N PHE A 173 11.81 14.85 -17.40
CA PHE A 173 12.73 13.78 -17.78
C PHE A 173 13.59 13.28 -16.61
N ALA A 174 13.93 14.14 -15.64
CA ALA A 174 14.78 13.76 -14.52
C ALA A 174 14.04 12.81 -13.56
N VAL A 175 12.74 13.05 -13.33
CA VAL A 175 11.87 12.13 -12.59
C VAL A 175 11.74 10.80 -13.33
N PHE A 176 11.52 10.83 -14.64
CA PHE A 176 11.51 9.62 -15.47
C PHE A 176 12.83 8.84 -15.37
N GLU A 177 13.97 9.51 -15.56
CA GLU A 177 15.30 8.87 -15.53
C GLU A 177 15.58 8.24 -14.16
N THR A 178 15.15 8.90 -13.08
CA THR A 178 15.23 8.36 -11.72
C THR A 178 14.42 7.08 -11.60
N LEU A 179 13.15 7.09 -12.01
CA LEU A 179 12.28 5.90 -12.01
C LEU A 179 12.86 4.76 -12.87
N ALA A 180 13.31 5.07 -14.08
CA ALA A 180 13.91 4.10 -14.97
C ALA A 180 15.16 3.45 -14.36
N THR A 181 16.03 4.26 -13.75
CA THR A 181 17.27 3.80 -13.12
C THR A 181 16.99 2.90 -11.93
N ILE A 182 16.04 3.26 -11.06
CA ILE A 182 15.75 2.46 -9.86
C ILE A 182 14.96 1.18 -10.18
N LEU A 183 14.19 1.15 -11.28
CA LEU A 183 13.39 -0.01 -11.68
C LEU A 183 14.16 -1.00 -12.58
N ALA A 184 15.21 -0.55 -13.28
CA ALA A 184 16.03 -1.40 -14.15
C ALA A 184 16.62 -2.64 -13.46
N PRO A 185 17.15 -2.59 -12.22
CA PRO A 185 17.63 -3.78 -11.51
C PRO A 185 16.56 -4.84 -11.24
N PHE A 186 15.27 -4.48 -11.35
CA PHE A 186 14.14 -5.38 -11.17
C PHE A 186 13.60 -5.92 -12.51
N GLY A 187 14.28 -5.62 -13.63
CA GLY A 187 13.95 -6.16 -14.96
C GLY A 187 12.98 -5.33 -15.79
N TRP A 188 12.66 -4.10 -15.34
CA TRP A 188 11.78 -3.17 -16.03
C TRP A 188 12.53 -2.27 -17.01
N GLN A 189 12.15 -2.33 -18.28
CA GLN A 189 12.51 -1.38 -19.34
C GLN A 189 11.47 -0.28 -19.40
N CYS A 190 11.87 0.92 -18.97
CA CYS A 190 10.96 2.06 -18.88
C CYS A 190 10.99 2.89 -20.16
N GLU A 191 9.83 3.27 -20.67
CA GLU A 191 9.65 4.20 -21.77
C GLU A 191 8.94 5.47 -21.29
N TRP A 192 9.53 6.64 -21.56
CA TRP A 192 8.93 7.91 -21.17
C TRP A 192 7.80 8.29 -22.12
N ARG A 193 6.61 8.53 -21.55
CA ARG A 193 5.40 8.98 -22.25
C ARG A 193 4.97 10.34 -21.68
N PRO A 194 5.60 11.45 -22.11
CA PRO A 194 5.32 12.76 -21.54
C PRO A 194 3.92 13.26 -21.87
N ARG A 195 3.31 13.95 -20.91
CA ARG A 195 1.97 14.53 -21.00
C ARG A 195 1.77 15.38 -22.25
N GLY A 196 0.62 15.21 -22.89
CA GLY A 196 0.20 16.03 -24.02
C GLY A 196 0.98 15.81 -25.31
N ARG A 197 1.95 14.90 -25.34
CA ARG A 197 2.66 14.53 -26.56
C ARG A 197 2.02 13.29 -27.17
N GLN A 198 1.14 13.49 -28.14
CA GLN A 198 0.76 12.38 -29.02
C GLN A 198 1.99 11.99 -29.83
N LEU A 199 2.45 10.76 -29.63
CA LEU A 199 3.45 10.17 -30.50
C LEU A 199 2.73 9.71 -31.78
N GLU A 200 2.39 10.69 -32.62
CA GLU A 200 1.96 10.42 -33.99
C GLU A 200 3.05 9.54 -34.62
N HIS A 201 2.71 8.31 -34.99
CA HIS A 201 3.59 7.31 -35.62
C HIS A 201 4.49 6.46 -34.70
N ALA A 202 4.30 6.43 -33.38
CA ALA A 202 4.94 5.37 -32.58
C ALA A 202 4.38 3.99 -32.99
N PRO A 203 5.23 2.95 -33.17
CA PRO A 203 4.74 1.59 -33.33
C PRO A 203 3.86 1.22 -32.13
N ALA A 204 2.91 0.31 -32.34
CA ALA A 204 2.12 -0.24 -31.24
C ALA A 204 3.06 -1.00 -30.29
N VAL A 205 3.53 -0.31 -29.25
CA VAL A 205 4.34 -0.90 -28.19
C VAL A 205 3.39 -1.37 -27.10
N THR A 206 3.47 -2.65 -26.82
CA THR A 206 2.77 -3.28 -25.69
C THR A 206 3.61 -3.08 -24.44
N PHE A 207 3.02 -2.51 -23.40
CA PHE A 207 3.53 -2.41 -22.03
C PHE A 207 3.00 -3.53 -21.11
N ASP A 208 3.79 -3.99 -20.16
CA ASP A 208 3.35 -4.93 -19.11
C ASP A 208 2.67 -4.19 -17.94
N ALA A 209 3.03 -2.92 -17.72
CA ALA A 209 2.41 -2.03 -16.74
C ALA A 209 2.67 -0.56 -17.12
N ALA A 210 2.08 0.37 -16.38
CA ALA A 210 2.37 1.79 -16.51
C ALA A 210 2.40 2.52 -15.16
N ILE A 211 3.17 3.60 -15.09
CA ILE A 211 3.20 4.54 -13.98
C ILE A 211 2.79 5.91 -14.49
N TRP A 212 1.89 6.55 -13.75
CA TRP A 212 1.58 7.96 -13.90
C TRP A 212 1.94 8.69 -12.61
N ASP A 213 2.88 9.64 -12.67
CA ASP A 213 3.32 10.44 -11.52
C ASP A 213 2.61 11.78 -11.51
N GLY A 214 1.70 12.00 -10.56
CA GLY A 214 0.92 13.21 -10.38
C GLY A 214 1.10 13.90 -9.03
N GLY A 215 0.51 15.08 -8.86
CA GLY A 215 0.54 15.84 -7.62
C GLY A 215 -0.64 15.49 -6.69
N GLN A 216 -1.64 16.36 -6.66
CA GLN A 216 -2.78 16.29 -5.73
C GLN A 216 -4.09 15.83 -6.40
N LEU A 217 -4.01 15.39 -7.66
CA LEU A 217 -5.13 14.93 -8.47
C LEU A 217 -6.19 16.02 -8.71
N ALA A 218 -5.75 17.23 -9.06
CA ALA A 218 -6.67 18.27 -9.54
C ALA A 218 -7.39 17.85 -10.84
N ASP A 219 -8.48 18.51 -11.22
CA ASP A 219 -9.30 18.13 -12.40
C ASP A 219 -8.47 17.95 -13.69
N SER A 220 -7.49 18.81 -13.93
CA SER A 220 -6.58 18.70 -15.08
C SER A 220 -5.66 17.49 -14.98
N GLU A 221 -5.23 17.13 -13.77
CA GLU A 221 -4.41 15.95 -13.53
C GLU A 221 -5.24 14.67 -13.70
N LEU A 222 -6.49 14.66 -13.23
CA LEU A 222 -7.41 13.55 -13.42
C LEU A 222 -7.70 13.32 -14.91
N ALA A 223 -7.90 14.40 -15.68
CA ALA A 223 -8.04 14.31 -17.13
C ALA A 223 -6.76 13.78 -17.80
N SER A 224 -5.58 14.19 -17.31
CA SER A 224 -4.29 13.69 -17.79
C SER A 224 -4.09 12.19 -17.49
N LEU A 225 -4.44 11.75 -16.28
CA LEU A 225 -4.39 10.34 -15.89
C LEU A 225 -5.30 9.50 -16.79
N ARG A 226 -6.54 9.97 -17.05
CA ARG A 226 -7.47 9.28 -17.94
C ARG A 226 -6.90 9.17 -19.36
N ALA A 227 -6.42 10.27 -19.93
CA ALA A 227 -5.82 10.26 -21.27
C ALA A 227 -4.61 9.32 -21.35
N PHE A 228 -3.80 9.27 -20.30
CA PHE A 228 -2.67 8.34 -20.20
C PHE A 228 -3.16 6.89 -20.15
N ALA A 229 -4.09 6.55 -19.25
CA ALA A 229 -4.64 5.21 -19.13
C ALA A 229 -5.31 4.73 -20.43
N ASP A 230 -6.11 5.58 -21.08
CA ASP A 230 -6.73 5.29 -22.37
C ASP A 230 -5.69 4.95 -23.45
N SER A 231 -4.55 5.66 -23.46
CA SER A 231 -3.46 5.38 -24.40
C SER A 231 -2.79 4.02 -24.13
N ILE A 232 -2.66 3.63 -22.86
CA ILE A 232 -2.09 2.34 -22.45
C ILE A 232 -3.06 1.19 -22.76
N HIS A 233 -4.35 1.37 -22.49
CA HIS A 233 -5.40 0.38 -22.77
C HIS A 233 -5.76 0.26 -24.25
N THR A 234 -5.43 1.25 -25.08
CA THR A 234 -5.59 1.11 -26.54
C THR A 234 -4.42 0.32 -27.15
N ALA A 235 -3.21 0.52 -26.62
CA ALA A 235 -2.01 -0.18 -27.08
C ALA A 235 -1.96 -1.66 -26.64
N ASN A 236 -2.65 -2.00 -25.55
CA ASN A 236 -2.73 -3.33 -24.97
C ASN A 236 -4.14 -3.63 -24.50
N ALA A 237 -4.57 -4.88 -24.59
CA ALA A 237 -5.90 -5.29 -24.11
C ALA A 237 -6.21 -4.97 -22.63
N ALA A 238 -5.25 -4.55 -21.78
CA ALA A 238 -5.41 -3.64 -20.62
C ALA A 238 -4.20 -3.76 -19.67
N ALA A 239 -3.12 -2.99 -19.88
CA ALA A 239 -2.01 -2.99 -18.93
C ALA A 239 -2.33 -2.11 -17.70
N PRO A 240 -2.02 -2.57 -16.47
CA PRO A 240 -2.38 -1.86 -15.25
C PRO A 240 -1.60 -0.55 -15.08
N VAL A 241 -2.29 0.51 -14.68
CA VAL A 241 -1.71 1.84 -14.43
C VAL A 241 -1.62 2.13 -12.93
N ILE A 242 -0.43 2.40 -12.40
CA ILE A 242 -0.24 2.86 -11.01
C ILE A 242 -0.13 4.39 -11.00
N ALA A 243 -0.99 5.06 -10.22
CA ALA A 243 -0.91 6.48 -9.98
C ALA A 243 -0.07 6.79 -8.73
N LEU A 244 0.94 7.66 -8.85
CA LEU A 244 1.74 8.17 -7.74
C LEU A 244 1.23 9.57 -7.36
N LEU A 245 0.85 9.81 -6.10
CA LEU A 245 0.23 11.07 -5.64
C LEU A 245 0.88 11.61 -4.35
N ASP A 246 0.91 12.92 -4.14
CA ASP A 246 1.57 13.52 -2.95
C ASP A 246 0.83 13.26 -1.63
N PHE A 247 -0.49 13.47 -1.61
CA PHE A 247 -1.31 13.36 -0.39
C PHE A 247 -2.68 12.79 -0.74
N PRO A 248 -2.77 11.47 -1.00
CA PRO A 248 -4.03 10.90 -1.44
C PRO A 248 -5.10 11.01 -0.36
N ARG A 249 -6.32 11.27 -0.82
CA ARG A 249 -7.55 11.24 -0.02
C ARG A 249 -8.36 10.01 -0.41
N VAL A 250 -9.27 9.56 0.44
CA VAL A 250 -10.03 8.32 0.20
C VAL A 250 -10.84 8.38 -1.09
N GLU A 251 -11.39 9.55 -1.42
CA GLU A 251 -12.11 9.81 -2.66
C GLU A 251 -11.24 9.64 -3.92
N TYR A 252 -9.91 9.74 -3.80
CA TYR A 252 -9.00 9.59 -4.92
C TYR A 252 -8.88 8.14 -5.37
N LEU A 253 -9.14 7.16 -4.50
CA LEU A 253 -9.15 5.74 -4.89
C LEU A 253 -10.16 5.50 -6.02
N ALA A 254 -11.41 5.93 -5.80
CA ALA A 254 -12.47 5.80 -6.80
C ALA A 254 -12.20 6.68 -8.02
N ALA A 255 -11.66 7.90 -7.83
CA ALA A 255 -11.33 8.78 -8.94
C ALA A 255 -10.24 8.19 -9.85
N VAL A 256 -9.17 7.64 -9.29
CA VAL A 256 -8.08 6.96 -10.01
C VAL A 256 -8.63 5.73 -10.73
N GLN A 257 -9.43 4.91 -10.08
CA GLN A 257 -10.05 3.73 -10.70
C GLN A 257 -10.96 4.12 -11.89
N ASN A 258 -11.81 5.14 -11.72
CA ASN A 258 -12.68 5.68 -12.77
C ASN A 258 -11.91 6.42 -13.89
N ALA A 259 -10.63 6.69 -13.70
CA ALA A 259 -9.73 7.20 -14.73
C ALA A 259 -8.92 6.09 -15.42
N GLY A 260 -9.16 4.81 -15.09
CA GLY A 260 -8.43 3.68 -15.66
C GLY A 260 -7.18 3.27 -14.86
N GLY A 261 -6.96 3.85 -13.69
CA GLY A 261 -5.91 3.42 -12.76
C GLY A 261 -6.23 2.07 -12.11
N ALA A 262 -5.21 1.24 -11.96
CA ALA A 262 -5.28 -0.06 -11.29
C ALA A 262 -4.89 0.03 -9.80
N ALA A 263 -4.02 0.98 -9.44
CA ALA A 263 -3.60 1.21 -8.06
C ALA A 263 -3.16 2.66 -7.84
N LEU A 264 -3.07 3.03 -6.56
CA LEU A 264 -2.60 4.32 -6.09
C LEU A 264 -1.48 4.08 -5.07
N LEU A 265 -0.37 4.82 -5.19
CA LEU A 265 0.68 4.90 -4.16
C LEU A 265 0.95 6.36 -3.81
N ALA A 266 1.22 6.63 -2.53
CA ALA A 266 1.54 7.98 -2.07
C ALA A 266 3.04 8.29 -2.18
N LYS A 267 3.38 9.57 -2.31
CA LYS A 267 4.75 10.07 -2.23
C LYS A 267 5.01 10.65 -0.82
N PRO A 268 6.18 10.37 -0.22
CA PRO A 268 7.20 9.44 -0.69
C PRO A 268 6.74 7.99 -0.56
N TYR A 269 7.09 7.14 -1.52
CA TYR A 269 6.87 5.69 -1.46
C TYR A 269 8.19 4.94 -1.22
N GLN A 270 8.11 3.72 -0.73
CA GLN A 270 9.25 2.82 -0.71
C GLN A 270 9.42 2.16 -2.09
N LEU A 271 10.65 2.06 -2.58
CA LEU A 271 10.94 1.36 -3.83
C LEU A 271 10.42 -0.08 -3.83
N THR A 272 10.55 -0.78 -2.70
CA THR A 272 10.05 -2.15 -2.55
C THR A 272 8.53 -2.24 -2.66
N GLN A 273 7.79 -1.25 -2.16
CA GLN A 273 6.34 -1.19 -2.32
C GLN A 273 5.95 -0.99 -3.79
N LEU A 274 6.60 -0.06 -4.49
CA LEU A 274 6.36 0.18 -5.92
C LEU A 274 6.64 -1.09 -6.74
N VAL A 275 7.78 -1.74 -6.50
CA VAL A 275 8.15 -2.97 -7.23
C VAL A 275 7.17 -4.10 -6.92
N ASN A 276 6.85 -4.35 -5.65
CA ASN A 276 5.88 -5.39 -5.29
C ASN A 276 4.51 -5.14 -5.93
N GLU A 277 4.08 -3.88 -6.03
CA GLU A 277 2.80 -3.54 -6.64
C GLU A 277 2.81 -3.71 -8.17
N LEU A 278 3.89 -3.32 -8.84
CA LEU A 278 4.09 -3.59 -10.26
C LEU A 278 4.08 -5.09 -10.57
N GLU A 279 4.81 -5.88 -9.78
CA GLU A 279 4.87 -7.33 -9.93
C GLU A 279 3.52 -7.99 -9.73
N ARG A 280 2.79 -7.59 -8.67
CA ARG A 280 1.45 -8.10 -8.37
C ARG A 280 0.47 -7.81 -9.49
N LEU A 281 0.45 -6.58 -9.99
CA LEU A 281 -0.47 -6.15 -11.04
C LEU A 281 -0.13 -6.78 -12.40
N ALA A 282 1.15 -6.89 -12.74
CA ALA A 282 1.57 -7.55 -13.99
C ALA A 282 1.37 -9.07 -13.98
N ALA A 283 1.31 -9.70 -12.79
CA ALA A 283 1.03 -11.12 -12.64
C ALA A 283 -0.47 -11.45 -12.57
N ALA A 284 -1.31 -10.49 -12.21
CA ALA A 284 -2.75 -10.64 -12.28
C ALA A 284 -3.17 -10.57 -13.76
N ASP A 285 -4.00 -11.52 -14.22
CA ASP A 285 -4.69 -11.37 -15.50
C ASP A 285 -5.66 -10.18 -15.36
N TRP A 286 -5.16 -8.97 -15.61
CA TRP A 286 -5.92 -7.74 -15.40
C TRP A 286 -7.10 -7.75 -16.38
N PRO A 287 -8.36 -7.78 -15.89
CA PRO A 287 -9.50 -7.86 -16.77
C PRO A 287 -9.63 -6.55 -17.56
N ALA A 288 -9.75 -6.68 -18.87
CA ALA A 288 -10.16 -5.59 -19.75
C ALA A 288 -11.56 -5.11 -19.32
N HIS A 289 -11.62 -4.14 -18.42
CA HIS A 289 -12.88 -3.50 -18.08
C HIS A 289 -13.29 -2.61 -19.26
N HIS A 290 -14.27 -3.10 -20.03
CA HIS A 290 -14.99 -2.37 -21.08
C HIS A 290 -15.88 -1.27 -20.51
#